data_AF-A0A524M6V8-F1
#
_entry.id   AF-A0A524M6V8-F1
#
_cell.length_a   1.000
_cell.length_b   1.000
_cell.length_c   1.000
_cell.angle_alpha   90.00
_cell.angle_beta   90.00
_cell.angle_gamma   90.00
#
_symmetry.space_group_name_H-M   'P 1'
#
loop_
_entity.id
_entity.type
_entity.pdbx_description
1 polymer ?
#
loop_
_entity_poly.entity_id
_entity_poly.type
_entity_poly.pdbx_seq_one_letter_code
_entity_poly.pdbx_strand_id
1 'polypeptide(L)' 'MNVIFSSQSWEEYLHWHKTDHRMLKRINALIKDI' A
#
# COMPACT_ATOMS: atom_id res chain seq x y z
N MET A 1 -7.16 -3.11 13.58
CA MET A 1 -7.13 -1.71 13.12
C MET A 1 -7.82 -1.64 11.76
N ASN A 2 -8.70 -0.67 11.49
CA ASN A 2 -9.27 -0.49 10.14
C ASN A 2 -8.35 0.46 9.35
N VAL A 3 -7.57 -0.08 8.42
CA VAL A 3 -6.76 0.73 7.50
C VAL A 3 -7.67 1.22 6.38
N ILE A 4 -7.89 2.53 6.33
CA ILE A 4 -8.70 3.17 5.31
C ILE A 4 -7.77 3.99 4.42
N PHE A 5 -7.71 3.63 3.14
CA PHE A 5 -7.00 4.40 2.13
C PHE A 5 -7.92 5.48 1.55
N SER A 6 -7.36 6.65 1.27
CA SER A 6 -8.04 7.62 0.41
C SER A 6 -8.04 7.12 -1.04
N SER A 7 -8.98 7.59 -1.87
CA SER A 7 -9.08 7.17 -3.28
C SER A 7 -7.77 7.39 -4.05
N GLN A 8 -7.10 8.52 -3.82
CA GLN A 8 -5.80 8.81 -4.42
C GLN A 8 -4.72 7.83 -3.94
N SER A 9 -4.67 7.54 -2.64
CA SER A 9 -3.71 6.57 -2.08
C SER A 9 -3.95 5.15 -2.60
N TRP A 10 -5.21 4.80 -2.87
CA TRP A 10 -5.56 3.49 -3.45
C TRP A 10 -5.08 3.36 -4.89
N GLU A 11 -5.20 4.44 -5.69
CA GLU A 11 -4.65 4.49 -7.05
C GLU A 11 -3.13 4.38 -7.05
N GLU A 12 -2.43 5.07 -6.14
CA GLU A 12 -0.98 4.96 -6.00
C GLU A 12 -0.55 3.55 -5.54
N TYR A 13 -1.29 2.95 -4.62
CA TYR A 13 -1.05 1.57 -4.19
C TYR A 13 -1.21 0.57 -5.34
N LEU A 14 -2.23 0.73 -6.18
CA LEU A 14 -2.42 -0.06 -7.40
C LEU A 14 -1.35 0.22 -8.46
N HIS A 15 -0.86 1.46 -8.55
CA HIS A 15 0.24 1.81 -9.44
C HIS A 15 1.51 1.05 -9.05
N TRP A 16 1.85 1.00 -7.76
CA TRP A 16 3.03 0.27 -7.27
C TRP A 16 2.92 -1.24 -7.47
N HIS A 17 1.72 -1.78 -7.62
CA HIS A 17 1.52 -3.17 -8.05
C HIS A 17 2.07 -3.46 -9.44
N LYS A 18 2.14 -2.47 -10.32
CA LYS A 18 2.66 -2.62 -11.68
C LYS A 18 4.08 -2.08 -11.82
N THR A 19 4.48 -1.11 -11.00
CA THR A 19 5.76 -0.42 -11.14
C THR A 19 6.83 -0.87 -10.15
N ASP A 20 6.49 -1.13 -8.88
CA ASP A 20 7.48 -1.55 -7.88
C ASP A 20 6.88 -2.40 -6.73
N HIS A 21 7.08 -3.71 -6.84
CA HIS A 21 6.67 -4.66 -5.80
C HIS A 21 7.44 -4.52 -4.48
N ARG A 22 8.61 -3.88 -4.44
CA ARG A 22 9.37 -3.68 -3.18
C ARG A 22 8.67 -2.69 -2.27
N MET A 23 8.10 -1.64 -2.86
CA MET A 23 7.36 -0.62 -2.13
C MET A 23 6.05 -1.18 -1.57
N LEU A 24 5.35 -2.04 -2.34
CA LEU A 24 4.20 -2.80 -1.84
C LEU A 24 4.53 -3.67 -0.62
N LYS A 25 5.65 -4.40 -0.67
CA LYS A 25 6.09 -5.24 0.46
C LYS A 25 6.36 -4.41 1.71
N ARG A 26 6.92 -3.21 1.58
CA ARG A 26 7.14 -2.28 2.69
C ARG A 26 5.83 -1.78 3.29
N ILE A 27 4.89 -1.31 2.47
CA ILE A 27 3.58 -0.87 2.95
C ILE A 27 2.87 -2.01 3.69
N ASN A 28 2.85 -3.21 3.11
CA ASN A 28 2.20 -4.37 3.73
C ASN A 28 2.85 -4.78 5.04
N ALA A 29 4.18 -4.65 5.16
CA ALA A 29 4.88 -4.90 6.41
C ALA A 29 4.48 -3.88 7.49
N LEU A 30 4.44 -2.59 7.14
CA LEU A 30 4.02 -1.53 8.07
C LEU A 30 2.57 -1.69 8.51
N ILE A 31 1.66 -2.05 7.60
CA ILE A 31 0.26 -2.33 7.93
C ILE A 31 0.11 -3.53 8.87
N LYS A 32 0.95 -4.55 8.71
CA LYS A 32 0.92 -5.75 9.55
C LYS A 32 1.46 -5.51 10.96
N ASP A 33 2.29 -4.49 11.14
CA ASP A 33 2.91 -4.13 12.42
C ASP A 33 1.99 -3.28 13.32
N ILE A 34 0.87 -2.77 12.78
CA ILE A 34 -0.12 -1.90 13.45
C ILE A 34 -1.41 -2.66 13.77
#